data_AF-A0ABD1Q9Q1-F1
#
_entry.id   AF-A0ABD1Q9Q1-F1
#
_cell.length_a   1.000
_cell.length_b   1.000
_cell.length_c   1.000
_cell.angle_alpha   90.00
_cell.angle_beta   90.00
_cell.angle_gamma   90.00
#
_symmetry.space_group_name_H-M   'P 1'
#
loop_
_entity.id
_entity.type
_entity.pdbx_description
1 polymer ?
#
loop_
_entity_poly.entity_id
_entity_poly.type
_entity_poly.pdbx_seq_one_letter_code
_entity_poly.pdbx_strand_id
1 'polypeptide(L)'
;MKDDIKDYLTYKGVEWEESADLMEVASKCDVVYQTPIQRERFGERINLYEEARGKYIVDHGVLSVMQKHAVVMHPLPRLDEITVDVDADPRAAYFRQAKNGLYNRMALLKLLLLGW
;
A
#
# COMPACT_ATOMS: atom_id res chain seq x y z
N MET A 1 11.86 4.87 3.00
CA MET A 1 11.74 5.52 1.65
C MET A 1 13.13 5.90 1.14
N LYS A 2 13.35 6.14 -0.17
CA LYS A 2 14.63 6.70 -0.64
C LYS A 2 14.73 8.20 -0.29
N ASP A 3 15.94 8.72 -0.11
CA ASP A 3 16.15 10.08 0.41
C ASP A 3 15.71 11.17 -0.57
N ASP A 4 15.81 10.95 -1.88
CA ASP A 4 15.34 11.88 -2.92
C ASP A 4 13.85 12.24 -2.75
N ILE A 5 13.03 11.26 -2.38
CA ILE A 5 11.61 11.47 -2.10
C ILE A 5 11.41 12.19 -0.75
N LYS A 6 12.15 11.82 0.29
CA LYS A 6 12.04 12.46 1.62
C LYS A 6 12.45 13.94 1.59
N ASP A 7 13.52 14.24 0.85
CA ASP A 7 14.00 15.60 0.62
C ASP A 7 12.97 16.42 -0.15
N TYR A 8 12.35 15.82 -1.17
CA TYR A 8 11.28 16.46 -1.92
C TYR A 8 10.05 16.76 -1.06
N LEU A 9 9.63 15.84 -0.19
CA LEU A 9 8.53 16.05 0.75
C LEU A 9 8.84 17.19 1.72
N THR A 10 10.04 17.18 2.31
CA THR A 10 10.52 18.24 3.22
C THR A 10 10.56 19.59 2.51
N TYR A 11 11.10 19.66 1.30
CA TYR A 11 11.14 20.87 0.49
C TYR A 11 9.74 21.42 0.17
N LYS A 12 8.75 20.53 0.01
CA LYS A 12 7.34 20.90 -0.21
C LYS A 12 6.57 21.18 1.08
N GLY A 13 7.19 21.06 2.25
CA GLY A 13 6.54 21.24 3.54
C GLY A 13 5.50 20.16 3.85
N VAL A 14 5.65 18.96 3.28
CA VAL A 14 4.81 17.80 3.58
C VAL A 14 5.41 17.06 4.76
N GLU A 15 4.64 16.93 5.84
CA GLU A 15 5.04 16.18 7.03
C GLU A 15 5.12 14.68 6.73
N TRP A 16 6.18 14.03 7.21
CA TRP A 16 6.38 12.59 7.08
C TRP A 16 7.13 12.05 8.29
N GLU A 17 6.90 10.77 8.59
CA GLU A 17 7.62 10.01 9.61
C GLU A 17 7.88 8.59 9.12
N GLU A 18 8.87 7.91 9.72
CA GLU A 18 9.16 6.50 9.48
C GLU A 18 8.91 5.72 10.78
N SER A 19 8.16 4.61 10.70
CA SER A 19 7.87 3.75 11.84
C SER A 19 8.12 2.28 11.49
N ALA A 20 8.43 1.48 12.52
CA ALA A 20 8.57 0.04 12.44
C ALA A 20 7.40 -0.72 13.07
N ASP A 21 6.41 -0.02 13.64
CA ASP A 21 5.23 -0.62 14.28
C ASP A 21 3.99 -0.42 13.40
N LEU A 22 3.57 -1.49 12.72
CA LEU A 22 2.40 -1.48 11.85
C LEU A 22 1.10 -1.23 12.63
N MET A 23 0.97 -1.76 13.84
CA MET A 23 -0.25 -1.66 14.63
C MET A 23 -0.45 -0.22 15.11
N GLU A 24 0.64 0.42 15.55
CA GLU A 24 0.61 1.82 15.96
C GLU A 24 0.16 2.73 14.81
N VAL A 25 0.80 2.63 13.64
CA VAL A 25 0.49 3.52 12.51
C VAL A 25 -0.88 3.20 11.90
N ALA A 26 -1.27 1.93 11.81
CA ALA A 26 -2.58 1.54 11.29
C ALA A 26 -3.74 2.12 12.11
N SER A 27 -3.54 2.34 13.42
CA SER A 27 -4.55 2.97 14.28
C SER A 27 -4.77 4.46 13.98
N LYS A 28 -3.80 5.13 13.36
CA LYS A 28 -3.80 6.57 13.06
C LYS A 28 -4.08 6.88 11.59
N CYS A 29 -3.76 5.97 10.68
CA CYS A 29 -3.87 6.20 9.23
C CYS A 29 -5.29 6.03 8.69
N ASP A 30 -5.68 6.93 7.78
CA ASP A 30 -6.90 6.80 6.98
C ASP A 30 -6.73 5.86 5.78
N VAL A 31 -5.49 5.69 5.30
CA VAL A 31 -5.16 4.83 4.16
C VAL A 31 -3.93 4.00 4.49
N VAL A 32 -4.08 2.68 4.46
CA VAL A 32 -2.96 1.73 4.52
C VAL A 32 -2.67 1.27 3.10
N TYR A 33 -1.61 1.80 2.49
CA TYR A 33 -1.17 1.40 1.15
C TYR A 33 -0.08 0.34 1.24
N GLN A 34 -0.47 -0.93 1.12
CA GLN A 34 0.43 -2.06 1.28
C GLN A 34 1.13 -2.41 -0.04
N THR A 35 2.37 -2.91 0.04
CA THR A 35 3.15 -3.33 -1.14
C THR A 35 3.87 -4.66 -0.90
N PRO A 36 4.03 -5.51 -1.93
CA PRO A 36 4.78 -6.75 -1.79
C PRO A 36 6.27 -6.48 -1.64
N ILE A 37 6.95 -7.31 -0.85
CA ILE A 37 8.41 -7.27 -0.76
C ILE A 37 8.97 -7.94 -2.01
N GLN A 38 9.65 -7.14 -2.84
CA GLN A 38 10.20 -7.58 -4.12
C GLN A 38 11.50 -8.35 -3.92
N ARG A 39 11.41 -9.69 -3.94
CA ARG A 39 12.55 -10.61 -3.75
C ARG A 39 13.73 -10.29 -4.67
N GLU A 40 13.42 -9.91 -5.91
CA GLU A 40 14.41 -9.55 -6.94
C GLU A 40 15.31 -8.37 -6.54
N ARG A 41 14.88 -7.49 -5.63
CA ARG A 41 15.70 -6.36 -5.15
C ARG A 41 16.78 -6.78 -4.15
N PHE A 42 16.70 -7.98 -3.60
CA PHE A 42 17.63 -8.45 -2.58
C PHE A 42 18.87 -9.13 -3.17
N GLY A 43 18.83 -9.58 -4.43
CA GLY A 43 19.95 -10.26 -5.07
C GLY A 43 20.37 -11.50 -4.27
N GLU A 44 21.65 -11.59 -3.92
CA GLU A 44 22.19 -12.68 -3.09
C GLU A 44 21.83 -12.57 -1.60
N ARG A 45 21.29 -11.42 -1.14
CA ARG A 45 20.93 -11.16 0.27
C ARG A 45 19.57 -11.75 0.64
N ILE A 46 19.38 -13.03 0.39
CA ILE A 46 18.12 -13.75 0.60
C ILE A 46 17.72 -13.77 2.08
N ASN A 47 18.68 -13.80 3.00
CA ASN A 47 18.43 -13.73 4.45
C ASN A 47 17.68 -12.45 4.85
N LEU A 48 18.04 -11.29 4.29
CA LEU A 48 17.35 -10.02 4.56
C LEU A 48 15.95 -9.99 3.94
N TYR A 49 15.74 -10.70 2.84
CA TYR A 49 14.41 -10.89 2.28
C TYR A 49 13.53 -11.69 3.23
N GLU A 50 14.00 -12.84 3.72
CA GLU A 50 13.26 -13.69 4.66
C GLU A 50 12.96 -12.97 5.98
N GLU A 51 13.88 -12.15 6.49
CA GLU A 51 13.66 -11.32 7.69
C GLU A 51 12.61 -10.22 7.48
N ALA A 52 12.56 -9.63 6.29
CA ALA A 52 11.58 -8.60 5.95
C ALA A 52 10.21 -9.22 5.61
N ARG A 53 10.22 -10.39 4.98
CA ARG A 53 9.05 -11.15 4.57
C ARG A 53 8.22 -11.53 5.80
N GLY A 54 6.93 -11.23 5.76
CA GLY A 54 6.02 -11.52 6.87
C GLY A 54 6.14 -10.58 8.09
N LYS A 55 7.02 -9.57 8.06
CA LYS A 55 7.12 -8.59 9.14
C LYS A 55 5.92 -7.64 9.19
N TYR A 56 5.43 -7.24 8.02
CA TYR A 56 4.33 -6.29 7.89
C TYR A 56 3.18 -6.96 7.14
N ILE A 57 2.39 -7.78 7.85
CA ILE A 57 1.22 -8.46 7.31
C ILE A 57 -0.03 -7.68 7.75
N VAL A 58 -0.91 -7.36 6.80
CA VAL A 58 -2.24 -6.84 7.11
C VAL A 58 -3.18 -8.03 7.30
N ASP A 59 -3.60 -8.24 8.54
CA ASP A 59 -4.53 -9.29 8.96
C ASP A 59 -5.73 -8.70 9.73
N HIS A 60 -6.60 -9.56 10.27
CA HIS A 60 -7.72 -9.12 11.11
C HIS A 60 -7.28 -8.37 12.38
N GLY A 61 -6.07 -8.63 12.89
CA GLY A 61 -5.49 -7.88 14.01
C GLY A 61 -5.28 -6.42 13.64
N VAL A 62 -4.63 -6.16 12.50
CA VAL A 62 -4.45 -4.80 11.97
C VAL A 62 -5.79 -4.12 11.71
N LEU A 63 -6.74 -4.84 11.10
CA LEU A 63 -8.09 -4.33 10.86
C LEU A 63 -8.81 -3.92 12.15
N SER A 64 -8.54 -4.59 13.27
CA SER A 64 -9.20 -4.29 14.55
C SER A 64 -8.78 -2.96 15.17
N VAL A 65 -7.58 -2.46 14.86
CA VAL A 65 -7.08 -1.17 15.36
C VAL A 65 -7.31 -0.02 14.38
N MET A 66 -7.53 -0.32 13.10
CA MET A 66 -7.80 0.69 12.07
C MET A 66 -9.10 1.45 12.33
N GLN A 67 -9.11 2.73 11.93
CA GLN A 67 -10.33 3.54 11.93
C GLN A 67 -11.42 2.92 11.04
N LYS A 68 -12.69 3.15 11.38
CA LYS A 68 -13.84 2.55 10.65
C LYS A 68 -13.95 3.06 9.21
N HIS A 69 -13.55 4.30 8.95
CA HIS A 69 -13.58 4.92 7.61
C HIS A 69 -12.30 4.69 6.82
N ALA A 70 -11.26 4.13 7.44
CA ALA A 70 -9.99 3.90 6.77
C ALA A 70 -10.10 2.83 5.68
N VAL A 71 -9.16 2.82 4.74
CA VAL A 71 -9.13 1.84 3.63
C VAL A 71 -7.77 1.16 3.51
N VAL A 72 -7.79 -0.11 3.11
CA VAL A 72 -6.59 -0.87 2.73
C VAL A 72 -6.48 -0.93 1.21
N MET A 73 -5.37 -0.42 0.68
CA MET A 73 -5.06 -0.37 -0.74
C MET A 73 -3.84 -1.24 -1.06
N HIS A 74 -3.77 -1.73 -2.30
CA HIS A 74 -2.68 -2.59 -2.75
C HIS A 74 -2.56 -2.54 -4.28
N PRO A 75 -1.35 -2.44 -4.85
CA PRO A 75 -1.16 -2.36 -6.31
C PRO A 75 -1.42 -3.69 -7.04
N LEU A 76 -1.35 -4.81 -6.32
CA LEU A 76 -1.46 -6.19 -6.83
C LEU A 76 -0.33 -6.60 -7.82
N PRO A 77 -0.08 -7.91 -8.02
CA PRO A 77 -0.61 -9.05 -7.25
C PRO A 77 -0.10 -9.02 -5.81
N ARG A 78 -0.91 -9.52 -4.86
CA ARG A 78 -0.46 -9.72 -3.48
C ARG A 78 0.19 -11.08 -3.30
N LEU A 79 1.12 -11.20 -2.36
CA LEU A 79 1.70 -12.47 -1.91
C LEU A 79 1.11 -12.85 -0.54
N ASP A 80 1.89 -12.68 0.52
CA ASP A 80 1.56 -13.01 1.91
C ASP A 80 1.37 -11.77 2.80
N GLU A 81 1.57 -10.57 2.24
CA GLU A 81 1.50 -9.30 2.96
C GLU A 81 0.07 -8.82 3.30
N ILE A 82 -0.96 -9.49 2.78
CA ILE A 82 -2.38 -9.30 3.15
C ILE A 82 -3.05 -10.67 3.21
N THR A 83 -3.62 -11.04 4.35
CA THR A 83 -4.30 -12.32 4.52
C THR A 83 -5.66 -12.35 3.83
N VAL A 84 -6.16 -13.54 3.46
CA VAL A 84 -7.38 -13.71 2.64
C VAL A 84 -8.65 -13.28 3.40
N ASP A 85 -8.68 -13.43 4.72
CA ASP A 85 -9.79 -13.00 5.58
C ASP A 85 -10.03 -11.47 5.54
N VAL A 86 -9.02 -10.68 5.18
CA VAL A 86 -9.17 -9.23 4.96
C VAL A 86 -10.10 -8.93 3.78
N ASP A 87 -10.26 -9.84 2.81
CA ASP A 87 -11.07 -9.60 1.60
C ASP A 87 -12.55 -9.31 1.92
N ALA A 88 -13.05 -9.87 3.01
CA ALA A 88 -14.45 -9.71 3.43
C ALA A 88 -14.70 -8.37 4.13
N ASP A 89 -13.66 -7.65 4.57
CA ASP A 89 -13.80 -6.37 5.26
C ASP A 89 -14.15 -5.26 4.24
N PRO A 90 -15.17 -4.42 4.51
CA PRO A 90 -15.55 -3.34 3.59
C PRO A 90 -14.42 -2.34 3.31
N ARG A 91 -13.44 -2.22 4.21
CA ARG A 91 -12.27 -1.35 4.07
C ARG A 91 -11.25 -1.88 3.07
N ALA A 92 -11.30 -3.16 2.70
CA ALA A 92 -10.46 -3.74 1.65
C ALA A 92 -10.83 -3.13 0.28
N ALA A 93 -9.99 -2.23 -0.21
CA ALA A 93 -10.26 -1.42 -1.39
C ALA A 93 -9.49 -1.86 -2.64
N TYR A 94 -8.50 -2.76 -2.54
CA TYR A 94 -7.62 -3.13 -3.64
C TYR A 94 -8.33 -3.70 -4.89
N PHE A 95 -9.42 -4.44 -4.75
CA PHE A 95 -10.22 -4.86 -5.91
C PHE A 95 -11.03 -3.71 -6.53
N ARG A 96 -11.58 -2.81 -5.69
CA ARG A 96 -12.23 -1.58 -6.17
C ARG A 96 -11.21 -0.66 -6.87
N GLN A 97 -10.01 -0.55 -6.33
CA GLN A 97 -8.88 0.18 -6.91
C GLN A 97 -8.52 -0.37 -8.29
N ALA A 98 -8.43 -1.70 -8.46
CA ALA A 98 -8.16 -2.32 -9.76
C ALA A 98 -9.24 -1.96 -10.80
N LYS A 99 -10.52 -1.99 -10.40
CA LYS A 99 -11.63 -1.55 -11.25
C LYS A 99 -11.54 -0.06 -11.59
N ASN A 100 -11.20 0.79 -10.63
CA ASN A 100 -10.99 2.23 -10.87
C ASN A 100 -9.86 2.47 -11.88
N GLY A 101 -8.83 1.62 -11.89
CA GLY A 101 -7.77 1.65 -12.88
C GLY A 101 -8.25 1.46 -14.32
N LEU A 102 -9.33 0.69 -14.56
CA LEU A 102 -9.95 0.58 -15.89
C LEU A 102 -10.51 1.93 -16.34
N TYR A 103 -11.34 2.56 -15.50
CA TYR A 103 -11.98 3.83 -15.84
C TYR A 103 -10.99 4.97 -15.98
N ASN A 104 -9.96 5.02 -15.13
CA ASN A 104 -8.89 6.02 -15.25
C ASN A 104 -8.17 5.90 -16.60
N ARG A 105 -7.87 4.68 -17.06
CA ARG A 105 -7.22 4.46 -18.37
C ARG A 105 -8.16 4.80 -19.52
N MET A 106 -9.44 4.46 -19.43
CA MET A 106 -10.43 4.86 -20.44
C MET A 106 -10.53 6.38 -20.57
N ALA A 107 -10.60 7.10 -19.44
CA ALA A 107 -10.64 8.56 -19.40
C ALA A 107 -9.36 9.17 -19.99
N LEU A 108 -8.20 8.64 -19.62
CA LEU A 108 -6.91 9.10 -20.14
C LEU A 108 -6.81 8.90 -21.66
N LEU A 109 -7.21 7.71 -22.17
CA LEU A 109 -7.20 7.43 -23.60
C LEU A 109 -8.18 8.33 -24.37
N LYS A 110 -9.38 8.55 -23.83
CA LYS A 110 -10.35 9.50 -24.42
C LYS A 110 -9.73 10.90 -24.49
N LEU A 111 -9.17 11.40 -23.40
CA LEU A 111 -8.56 12.73 -23.34
C LEU A 111 -7.44 12.90 -24.37
N LEU A 112 -6.54 11.93 -24.47
CA LEU A 112 -5.37 12.00 -25.37
C LEU A 112 -5.74 11.88 -26.85
N LEU A 113 -6.75 11.07 -27.19
CA LEU A 113 -7.08 10.76 -28.58
C LEU A 113 -8.24 11.58 -29.13
N LEU A 114 -9.18 12.00 -28.28
CA LEU A 114 -10.43 12.64 -28.67
C LEU A 114 -10.62 14.02 -28.03
N GLY A 115 -9.79 14.41 -27.07
CA GLY A 115 -9.98 15.62 -26.28
C GLY A 115 -11.08 15.47 -25.22
N TRP A 116 -11.51 16.61 -24.68
CA TRP A 116 -12.53 16.70 -23.62
C TRP A 116 -13.94 16.42 -24.14
#